data_AF-A0A6G8J8E9-F1
#
_entry.id   AF-A0A6G8J8E9-F1
#
_cell.length_a   1.000
_cell.length_b   1.000
_cell.length_c   1.000
_cell.angle_alpha   90.00
_cell.angle_beta   90.00
_cell.angle_gamma   90.00
#
_symmetry.space_group_name_H-M   'P 1'
#
loop_
_entity.id
_entity.type
_entity.pdbx_description
1 polymer ?
#
loop_
_entity_poly.entity_id
_entity_poly.type
_entity_poly.pdbx_seq_one_letter_code
_entity_poly.pdbx_strand_id
1 'polypeptide(L)'
;MTKLTKISAAALFALFLTACDKPADKAAEPAKQETKQTMEAAKPEVAPAPAAATEAPKAEEMKAEMPADAQGVEDFKKLLEWNQSQETMLAQAQAELQQSVASQDKAKVEEAFNAFKGKVDEVLKSLDSLEIKNQEVNAFKAKTKESLMLSSDLITDSVKVMTAPTPEAQAAIQEKAQKLMLLGAELQKAQIELQTKFSK
;
A
#
# COMPACT_ATOMS: atom_id res chain seq x y z
N MET A 1 -42.62 32.52 2.81
CA MET A 1 -42.35 31.11 2.44
C MET A 1 -40.91 30.82 2.81
N THR A 2 -40.60 29.75 3.57
CA THR A 2 -39.24 29.18 3.74
C THR A 2 -39.35 27.92 4.62
N LYS A 3 -39.26 26.72 4.04
CA LYS A 3 -39.28 25.42 4.77
C LYS A 3 -38.19 24.47 4.26
N LEU A 4 -36.93 24.92 4.19
CA LEU A 4 -35.79 24.15 3.65
C LEU A 4 -34.53 24.31 4.52
N THR A 5 -34.57 23.82 5.77
CA THR A 5 -33.41 23.89 6.69
C THR A 5 -33.34 22.66 7.62
N LYS A 6 -33.61 21.47 7.06
CA LYS A 6 -33.48 20.16 7.73
C LYS A 6 -33.06 19.03 6.77
N ILE A 7 -32.24 19.32 5.75
CA ILE A 7 -31.53 18.26 5.02
C ILE A 7 -30.32 17.87 5.88
N SER A 8 -30.40 16.71 6.54
CA SER A 8 -29.38 16.23 7.46
C SER A 8 -28.15 15.71 6.71
N ALA A 9 -26.95 16.04 7.19
CA ALA A 9 -25.69 15.56 6.64
C ALA A 9 -25.56 14.02 6.66
N ALA A 10 -26.36 13.33 7.48
CA ALA A 10 -26.43 11.87 7.53
C ALA A 10 -26.78 11.21 6.18
N ALA A 11 -27.42 11.93 5.24
CA ALA A 11 -27.80 11.38 3.94
C ALA A 11 -26.59 11.00 3.05
N LEU A 12 -25.46 11.70 3.16
CA LEU A 12 -24.28 11.43 2.33
C LEU A 12 -23.56 10.12 2.71
N PHE A 13 -23.64 9.70 3.97
CA PHE A 13 -22.99 8.48 4.46
C PHE A 13 -23.69 7.19 3.99
N ALA A 14 -24.97 7.26 3.63
CA ALA A 14 -25.76 6.09 3.22
C ALA A 14 -25.38 5.57 1.82
N LEU A 15 -24.87 6.43 0.93
CA LEU A 15 -24.55 6.07 -0.46
C LEU A 15 -23.32 5.18 -0.62
N PHE A 16 -22.45 5.08 0.39
CA PHE A 16 -21.26 4.22 0.36
C PHE A 16 -21.50 2.79 0.87
N LEU A 17 -22.59 2.54 1.61
CA LEU A 17 -22.85 1.24 2.25
C LEU A 17 -23.71 0.30 1.40
N THR A 18 -24.37 0.79 0.35
CA THR A 18 -25.21 -0.03 -0.55
C THR A 18 -24.46 -0.57 -1.77
N ALA A 19 -23.17 -0.29 -1.91
CA ALA A 19 -22.35 -0.67 -3.07
C ALA A 19 -21.55 -1.97 -2.90
N CYS A 20 -21.62 -2.64 -1.73
CA CYS A 20 -20.78 -3.80 -1.39
C CYS A 20 -21.53 -5.03 -0.88
N ASP A 21 -22.82 -5.19 -1.19
CA ASP A 21 -23.57 -6.44 -0.97
C ASP A 21 -24.26 -6.91 -2.27
N LYS A 22 -23.54 -7.72 -3.07
CA LYS A 22 -23.96 -8.80 -4.02
C LYS A 22 -22.72 -9.25 -4.81
N PRO A 23 -22.60 -10.51 -5.29
CA PRO A 23 -23.66 -11.42 -5.77
C PRO A 23 -24.35 -12.22 -4.64
N ALA A 24 -25.61 -12.66 -4.68
CA ALA A 24 -26.52 -13.12 -5.74
C ALA A 24 -26.54 -14.65 -5.87
N ASP A 25 -27.08 -15.31 -4.85
CA ASP A 25 -27.50 -16.70 -4.92
C ASP A 25 -28.79 -16.83 -5.74
N LYS A 26 -28.71 -17.60 -6.84
CA LYS A 26 -29.86 -18.25 -7.47
C LYS A 26 -29.39 -19.48 -8.25
N ALA A 27 -29.80 -20.66 -7.80
CA ALA A 27 -29.65 -21.88 -8.59
C ALA A 27 -30.57 -21.89 -9.83
N ALA A 28 -30.06 -22.40 -10.94
CA ALA A 28 -30.81 -22.91 -12.08
C ALA A 28 -30.00 -24.04 -12.74
N GLU A 29 -30.69 -25.10 -13.19
CA GLU A 29 -30.09 -26.36 -13.64
C GLU A 29 -29.79 -26.39 -15.18
N PRO A 30 -29.24 -27.48 -15.77
CA PRO A 30 -28.26 -27.35 -16.85
C PRO A 30 -28.83 -27.48 -18.28
N ALA A 31 -28.05 -26.99 -19.25
CA ALA A 31 -28.21 -27.28 -20.67
C ALA A 31 -27.24 -28.39 -21.14
N LYS A 32 -27.73 -29.27 -22.02
CA LYS A 32 -27.10 -30.56 -22.38
C LYS A 32 -26.64 -30.59 -23.84
N GLN A 33 -25.34 -30.83 -24.08
CA GLN A 33 -24.74 -31.31 -25.34
C GLN A 33 -23.42 -32.01 -24.94
N GLU A 34 -23.29 -33.34 -24.93
CA GLU A 34 -23.33 -34.33 -26.03
C GLU A 34 -22.19 -34.20 -27.06
N THR A 35 -21.18 -35.08 -26.90
CA THR A 35 -20.66 -36.05 -27.91
C THR A 35 -20.23 -35.47 -29.28
N LYS A 36 -19.02 -35.71 -29.82
CA LYS A 36 -18.51 -37.05 -30.20
C LYS A 36 -17.10 -37.01 -30.87
N GLN A 37 -16.27 -38.04 -30.62
CA GLN A 37 -15.04 -38.44 -31.37
C GLN A 37 -13.86 -37.42 -31.38
N THR A 38 -12.59 -37.82 -31.53
CA THR A 38 -12.00 -39.06 -32.12
C THR A 38 -10.89 -39.68 -31.26
N MET A 39 -10.61 -40.97 -31.47
CA MET A 39 -9.60 -41.80 -30.79
C MET A 39 -8.18 -41.70 -31.41
N GLU A 40 -7.14 -41.87 -30.57
CA GLU A 40 -6.07 -42.92 -30.61
C GLU A 40 -5.25 -43.13 -31.93
N ALA A 41 -3.92 -43.40 -31.93
CA ALA A 41 -2.97 -43.81 -30.86
C ALA A 41 -1.84 -42.75 -30.56
N ALA A 42 -0.51 -42.94 -30.58
CA ALA A 42 0.44 -44.01 -30.97
C ALA A 42 1.82 -43.92 -30.24
N LYS A 43 2.76 -44.85 -30.52
CA LYS A 43 4.16 -44.99 -30.00
C LYS A 43 4.95 -45.95 -30.95
N PRO A 44 6.29 -46.21 -30.85
CA PRO A 44 7.38 -45.66 -30.01
C PRO A 44 8.70 -45.36 -30.80
N GLU A 45 9.87 -45.62 -30.16
CA GLU A 45 11.28 -45.62 -30.66
C GLU A 45 12.05 -44.27 -30.56
N VAL A 46 13.19 -44.02 -29.89
CA VAL A 46 14.18 -44.70 -28.99
C VAL A 46 15.64 -44.58 -29.51
N ALA A 47 16.32 -43.49 -29.10
CA ALA A 47 17.76 -43.36 -28.78
C ALA A 47 18.84 -43.66 -29.88
N PRO A 48 20.16 -43.35 -29.68
CA PRO A 48 20.85 -42.67 -28.56
C PRO A 48 21.72 -41.44 -28.94
N ALA A 49 22.45 -40.87 -27.97
CA ALA A 49 23.55 -39.90 -28.15
C ALA A 49 24.94 -40.63 -28.23
N PRO A 50 26.10 -39.95 -28.45
CA PRO A 50 26.76 -39.04 -27.49
C PRO A 50 27.30 -37.75 -28.18
N ALA A 51 28.18 -36.87 -27.67
CA ALA A 51 29.15 -36.92 -26.56
C ALA A 51 29.42 -35.54 -25.92
N ALA A 52 30.34 -35.46 -24.96
CA ALA A 52 30.55 -34.31 -24.07
C ALA A 52 31.99 -33.76 -24.04
N ALA A 53 32.09 -32.46 -23.78
CA ALA A 53 33.18 -31.76 -23.08
C ALA A 53 32.48 -30.70 -22.20
N THR A 54 32.65 -30.58 -20.88
CA THR A 54 33.83 -30.80 -20.01
C THR A 54 34.93 -29.77 -20.20
N GLU A 55 34.67 -28.52 -19.79
CA GLU A 55 35.73 -27.69 -19.22
C GLU A 55 35.20 -26.65 -18.20
N ALA A 56 35.77 -26.72 -17.00
CA ALA A 56 35.69 -25.80 -15.88
C ALA A 56 36.98 -26.05 -15.05
N PRO A 57 37.58 -25.06 -14.38
CA PRO A 57 36.89 -23.93 -13.75
C PRO A 57 37.51 -22.55 -13.99
N LYS A 58 36.69 -21.50 -13.77
CA LYS A 58 37.20 -20.25 -13.21
C LYS A 58 36.29 -19.82 -12.05
N ALA A 59 36.81 -19.92 -10.84
CA ALA A 59 36.13 -19.46 -9.63
C ALA A 59 36.39 -17.95 -9.46
N GLU A 60 35.60 -17.13 -10.13
CA GLU A 60 35.45 -15.70 -9.80
C GLU A 60 34.07 -15.51 -9.16
N GLU A 61 34.09 -14.80 -8.04
CA GLU A 61 33.01 -14.51 -7.08
C GLU A 61 31.58 -14.77 -7.57
N MET A 62 31.06 -15.97 -7.26
CA MET A 62 29.65 -16.31 -7.42
C MET A 62 28.79 -15.63 -6.34
N LYS A 63 28.77 -14.29 -6.35
CA LYS A 63 27.68 -13.50 -5.79
C LYS A 63 26.46 -13.78 -6.67
N ALA A 64 25.74 -14.86 -6.36
CA ALA A 64 24.65 -15.35 -7.17
C ALA A 64 23.55 -14.28 -7.31
N GLU A 65 23.52 -13.61 -8.45
CA GLU A 65 22.49 -12.64 -8.77
C GLU A 65 21.16 -13.37 -8.89
N MET A 66 20.30 -13.21 -7.89
CA MET A 66 18.94 -13.75 -7.94
C MET A 66 18.23 -13.17 -9.17
N PRO A 67 17.48 -13.99 -9.94
CA PRO A 67 16.74 -13.48 -11.08
C PRO A 67 15.80 -12.36 -10.64
N ALA A 68 15.67 -11.31 -11.44
CA ALA A 68 15.03 -10.05 -11.03
C ALA A 68 13.60 -10.22 -10.46
N ASP A 69 12.87 -11.23 -10.94
CA ASP A 69 11.58 -11.66 -10.39
C ASP A 69 11.69 -12.13 -8.93
N ALA A 70 12.65 -13.00 -8.61
CA ALA A 70 12.85 -13.53 -7.26
C ALA A 70 13.36 -12.45 -6.29
N GLN A 71 14.21 -11.54 -6.76
CA GLN A 71 14.60 -10.36 -5.97
C GLN A 71 13.39 -9.43 -5.73
N GLY A 72 12.48 -9.30 -6.70
CA GLY A 72 11.22 -8.57 -6.55
C GLY A 72 10.27 -9.19 -5.53
N VAL A 73 10.13 -10.52 -5.52
CA VAL A 73 9.37 -11.26 -4.49
C VAL A 73 9.97 -11.05 -3.09
N GLU A 74 11.29 -11.21 -2.94
CA GLU A 74 12.00 -10.98 -1.67
C GLU A 74 11.79 -9.55 -1.15
N ASP A 75 12.01 -8.55 -2.01
CA ASP A 75 11.97 -7.15 -1.63
C ASP A 75 10.55 -6.65 -1.36
N PHE A 76 9.57 -7.07 -2.18
CA PHE A 76 8.16 -6.72 -1.96
C PHE A 76 7.66 -7.32 -0.64
N LYS A 77 8.05 -8.56 -0.33
CA LYS A 77 7.73 -9.21 0.95
C LYS A 77 8.27 -8.42 2.15
N LYS A 78 9.57 -8.05 2.16
CA LYS A 78 10.16 -7.22 3.23
C LYS A 78 9.34 -5.96 3.48
N LEU A 79 8.88 -5.33 2.40
CA LEU A 79 8.16 -4.07 2.47
C LEU A 79 6.73 -4.24 3.01
N LEU A 80 6.04 -5.34 2.68
CA LEU A 80 4.75 -5.70 3.28
C LEU A 80 4.89 -5.99 4.79
N GLU A 81 5.90 -6.77 5.18
CA GLU A 81 6.19 -7.10 6.59
C GLU A 81 6.53 -5.84 7.40
N TRP A 82 7.35 -4.94 6.85
CA TRP A 82 7.62 -3.62 7.43
C TRP A 82 6.34 -2.79 7.58
N ASN A 83 5.51 -2.69 6.54
CA ASN A 83 4.32 -1.85 6.53
C ASN A 83 3.31 -2.30 7.60
N GLN A 84 3.04 -3.60 7.69
CA GLN A 84 2.18 -4.19 8.74
C GLN A 84 2.68 -3.84 10.16
N SER A 85 3.99 -3.83 10.37
CA SER A 85 4.58 -3.40 11.64
C SER A 85 4.42 -1.89 11.90
N GLN A 86 4.35 -1.03 10.87
CA GLN A 86 4.20 0.41 11.06
C GLN A 86 2.74 0.82 11.28
N GLU A 87 1.78 0.14 10.62
CA GLU A 87 0.34 0.42 10.75
C GLU A 87 -0.12 0.45 12.21
N THR A 88 0.30 -0.53 13.00
CA THR A 88 -0.04 -0.59 14.44
C THR A 88 0.53 0.59 15.22
N MET A 89 1.79 0.96 14.98
CA MET A 89 2.47 2.05 15.70
C MET A 89 1.90 3.43 15.30
N LEU A 90 1.62 3.65 14.01
CA LEU A 90 1.02 4.88 13.52
C LEU A 90 -0.42 5.04 13.99
N ALA A 91 -1.21 3.97 14.03
CA ALA A 91 -2.57 4.01 14.57
C ALA A 91 -2.60 4.36 16.07
N GLN A 92 -1.66 3.82 16.85
CA GLN A 92 -1.49 4.16 18.28
C GLN A 92 -1.13 5.64 18.46
N ALA A 93 -0.07 6.11 17.80
CA ALA A 93 0.37 7.51 17.90
C ALA A 93 -0.69 8.50 17.40
N GLN A 94 -1.48 8.13 16.39
CA GLN A 94 -2.60 8.95 15.92
C GLN A 94 -3.76 9.01 16.93
N ALA A 95 -4.06 7.90 17.62
CA ALA A 95 -5.08 7.86 18.67
C ALA A 95 -4.68 8.69 19.90
N GLU A 96 -3.41 8.60 20.33
CA GLU A 96 -2.85 9.42 21.42
C GLU A 96 -2.92 10.92 21.10
N LEU A 97 -2.59 11.30 19.87
CA LEU A 97 -2.72 12.69 19.40
C LEU A 97 -4.19 13.15 19.38
N GLN A 98 -5.12 12.32 18.89
CA GLN A 98 -6.55 12.63 18.89
C GLN A 98 -7.13 12.79 20.31
N GLN A 99 -6.77 11.90 21.24
CA GLN A 99 -7.16 12.00 22.65
C GLN A 99 -6.61 13.29 23.29
N SER A 100 -5.36 13.65 22.96
CA SER A 100 -4.72 14.86 23.48
C SER A 100 -5.39 16.13 22.93
N VAL A 101 -5.73 16.15 21.63
CA VAL A 101 -6.53 17.22 21.01
C VAL A 101 -7.92 17.34 21.64
N ALA A 102 -8.59 16.22 21.93
CA ALA A 102 -9.89 16.21 22.60
C ALA A 102 -9.84 16.77 24.04
N SER A 103 -8.68 16.75 24.70
CA SER A 103 -8.51 17.32 26.05
C SER A 103 -8.51 18.86 26.09
N GLN A 104 -8.34 19.52 24.94
CA GLN A 104 -8.19 20.97 24.78
C GLN A 104 -6.99 21.61 25.54
N ASP A 105 -6.16 20.81 26.22
CA ASP A 105 -4.96 21.25 26.91
C ASP A 105 -3.81 21.44 25.91
N LYS A 106 -3.43 22.71 25.68
CA LYS A 106 -2.38 23.07 24.71
C LYS A 106 -1.04 22.40 25.00
N ALA A 107 -0.66 22.21 26.27
CA ALA A 107 0.61 21.60 26.62
C ALA A 107 0.61 20.10 26.26
N LYS A 108 -0.48 19.39 26.56
CA LYS A 108 -0.64 17.98 26.18
C LYS A 108 -0.74 17.79 24.67
N VAL A 109 -1.39 18.72 23.95
CA VAL A 109 -1.43 18.70 22.48
C VAL A 109 -0.02 18.86 21.90
N GLU A 110 0.79 19.78 22.41
CA GLU A 110 2.16 19.98 21.96
C GLU A 110 3.07 18.79 22.31
N GLU A 111 2.94 18.22 23.51
CA GLU A 111 3.65 17.01 23.94
C GLU A 111 3.33 15.80 23.05
N ALA A 112 2.05 15.46 22.88
CA ALA A 112 1.61 14.34 22.06
C ALA A 112 1.92 14.55 20.56
N PHE A 113 1.87 15.79 20.07
CA PHE A 113 2.27 16.11 18.69
C PHE A 113 3.78 15.92 18.47
N ASN A 114 4.62 16.32 19.43
CA ASN A 114 6.06 16.06 19.37
C ASN A 114 6.38 14.56 19.47
N ALA A 115 5.65 13.81 20.31
CA ALA A 115 5.75 12.35 20.37
C ALA A 115 5.33 11.67 19.04
N PHE A 116 4.21 12.09 18.45
CA PHE A 116 3.75 11.65 17.13
C PHE A 116 4.82 11.90 16.05
N LYS A 117 5.41 13.10 16.01
CA LYS A 117 6.50 13.41 15.08
C LYS A 117 7.71 12.51 15.30
N GLY A 118 8.11 12.27 16.55
CA GLY A 118 9.19 11.32 16.87
C GLY A 118 8.92 9.92 16.32
N LYS A 119 7.67 9.44 16.41
CA LYS A 119 7.26 8.16 15.83
C LYS A 119 7.28 8.16 14.29
N VAL A 120 6.87 9.25 13.64
CA VAL A 120 7.02 9.35 12.18
C VAL A 120 8.49 9.39 11.75
N ASP A 121 9.36 10.08 12.50
CA ASP A 121 10.79 10.10 12.24
C ASP A 121 11.44 8.71 12.44
N GLU A 122 10.98 7.91 13.40
CA GLU A 122 11.37 6.51 13.57
C GLU A 122 10.91 5.64 12.37
N VAL A 123 9.65 5.80 11.94
CA VAL A 123 9.07 5.11 10.78
C VAL A 123 9.79 5.45 9.47
N LEU A 124 10.18 6.73 9.28
CA LEU A 124 10.92 7.15 8.09
C LEU A 124 12.35 6.58 8.08
N LYS A 125 13.01 6.49 9.24
CA LYS A 125 14.32 5.84 9.38
C LYS A 125 14.25 4.33 9.16
N SER A 126 13.20 3.67 9.67
CA SER A 126 13.00 2.23 9.45
C SER A 126 12.72 1.93 7.97
N LEU A 127 11.91 2.76 7.30
CA LEU A 127 11.70 2.68 5.85
C LEU A 127 13.00 2.85 5.07
N ASP A 128 13.80 3.87 5.39
CA ASP A 128 15.10 4.11 4.74
C ASP A 128 16.04 2.91 4.89
N SER A 129 16.07 2.27 6.06
CA SER A 129 16.91 1.10 6.36
C SER A 129 16.57 -0.18 5.56
N LEU A 130 15.40 -0.26 4.91
CA LEU A 130 15.05 -1.42 4.08
C LEU A 130 15.93 -1.51 2.84
N GLU A 131 16.76 -2.55 2.75
CA GLU A 131 17.51 -2.89 1.54
C GLU A 131 16.58 -3.49 0.46
N ILE A 132 16.14 -2.61 -0.44
CA ILE A 132 15.31 -2.90 -1.61
C ILE A 132 16.17 -2.71 -2.87
N LYS A 133 16.33 -3.78 -3.66
CA LYS A 133 17.17 -3.80 -4.88
C LYS A 133 16.32 -3.73 -6.15
N ASN A 134 15.13 -4.32 -6.14
CA ASN A 134 14.20 -4.28 -7.27
C ASN A 134 13.70 -2.83 -7.50
N GLN A 135 13.83 -2.32 -8.72
CA GLN A 135 13.54 -0.91 -9.05
C GLN A 135 12.07 -0.52 -8.85
N GLU A 136 11.13 -1.41 -9.14
CA GLU A 136 9.69 -1.13 -9.02
C GLU A 136 9.26 -1.09 -7.55
N VAL A 137 9.77 -2.04 -6.74
CA VAL A 137 9.57 -2.03 -5.28
C VAL A 137 10.25 -0.81 -4.65
N ASN A 138 11.42 -0.38 -5.14
CA ASN A 138 12.11 0.80 -4.63
C ASN A 138 11.37 2.11 -4.99
N ALA A 139 10.79 2.18 -6.20
CA ALA A 139 9.95 3.32 -6.60
C ALA A 139 8.69 3.42 -5.73
N PHE A 140 8.09 2.28 -5.36
CA PHE A 140 6.99 2.24 -4.39
C PHE A 140 7.45 2.66 -2.98
N LYS A 141 8.58 2.15 -2.46
CA LYS A 141 9.21 2.60 -1.21
C LYS A 141 9.38 4.13 -1.19
N ALA A 142 9.86 4.72 -2.28
CA ALA A 142 10.05 6.17 -2.41
C ALA A 142 8.72 6.93 -2.31
N LYS A 143 7.65 6.48 -3.00
CA LYS A 143 6.31 7.09 -2.89
C LYS A 143 5.67 6.91 -1.50
N THR A 144 5.91 5.78 -0.83
CA THR A 144 5.47 5.57 0.56
C THR A 144 6.15 6.56 1.49
N LYS A 145 7.45 6.81 1.29
CA LYS A 145 8.20 7.85 2.03
C LYS A 145 7.65 9.25 1.78
N GLU A 146 7.40 9.59 0.51
CA GLU A 146 6.81 10.88 0.11
C GLU A 146 5.46 11.12 0.80
N SER A 147 4.57 10.12 0.77
CA SER A 147 3.25 10.16 1.42
C SER A 147 3.35 10.31 2.95
N LEU A 148 4.23 9.55 3.61
CA LEU A 148 4.47 9.66 5.05
C LEU A 148 5.00 11.05 5.44
N MET A 149 5.95 11.60 4.68
CA MET A 149 6.46 12.95 4.87
C MET A 149 5.34 13.99 4.71
N LEU A 150 4.56 13.93 3.62
CA LEU A 150 3.47 14.87 3.36
C LEU A 150 2.35 14.80 4.43
N SER A 151 2.10 13.60 4.98
CA SER A 151 1.14 13.37 6.07
C SER A 151 1.61 14.01 7.38
N SER A 152 2.89 13.81 7.74
CA SER A 152 3.52 14.50 8.87
C SER A 152 3.44 16.02 8.73
N ASP A 153 3.67 16.52 7.52
CA ASP A 153 3.63 17.93 7.17
C ASP A 153 2.21 18.54 7.23
N LEU A 154 1.19 17.78 6.81
CA LEU A 154 -0.23 18.16 6.90
C LEU A 154 -0.69 18.22 8.36
N ILE A 155 -0.35 17.20 9.17
CA ILE A 155 -0.69 17.15 10.60
C ILE A 155 0.04 18.28 11.34
N THR A 156 1.30 18.54 10.99
CA THR A 156 2.11 19.64 11.52
C THR A 156 1.45 21.00 11.30
N ASP A 157 1.01 21.31 10.09
CA ASP A 157 0.36 22.60 9.81
C ASP A 157 -1.06 22.66 10.39
N SER A 158 -1.78 21.54 10.46
CA SER A 158 -3.09 21.45 11.12
C SER A 158 -3.00 21.81 12.61
N VAL A 159 -2.02 21.25 13.34
CA VAL A 159 -1.80 21.57 14.76
C VAL A 159 -1.40 23.04 14.95
N LYS A 160 -0.55 23.60 14.08
CA LYS A 160 -0.25 25.05 14.09
C LYS A 160 -1.52 25.89 13.92
N VAL A 161 -2.34 25.58 12.91
CA VAL A 161 -3.58 26.31 12.60
C VAL A 161 -4.61 26.26 13.73
N MET A 162 -4.66 25.18 14.52
CA MET A 162 -5.48 25.14 15.74
C MET A 162 -5.04 26.15 16.82
N THR A 163 -3.78 26.58 16.81
CA THR A 163 -3.24 27.58 17.75
C THR A 163 -3.21 29.00 17.18
N ALA A 164 -3.04 29.14 15.86
CA ALA A 164 -2.93 30.40 15.13
C ALA A 164 -3.52 30.24 13.70
N PRO A 165 -4.85 30.39 13.53
CA PRO A 165 -5.49 30.18 12.24
C PRO A 165 -5.26 31.35 11.27
N THR A 166 -4.79 31.07 10.06
CA THR A 166 -4.73 32.04 8.95
C THR A 166 -5.29 31.44 7.65
N PRO A 167 -5.79 32.26 6.71
CA PRO A 167 -6.27 31.78 5.40
C PRO A 167 -5.20 31.05 4.60
N GLU A 168 -3.95 31.53 4.63
CA GLU A 168 -2.82 30.97 3.89
C GLU A 168 -2.48 29.57 4.39
N ALA A 169 -2.47 29.37 5.71
CA ALA A 169 -2.19 28.07 6.30
C ALA A 169 -3.34 27.07 6.07
N GLN A 170 -4.60 27.53 6.04
CA GLN A 170 -5.74 26.69 5.66
C GLN A 170 -5.71 26.30 4.16
N ALA A 171 -5.28 27.20 3.28
CA ALA A 171 -5.04 26.87 1.87
C ALA A 171 -3.90 25.84 1.70
N ALA A 172 -2.80 25.99 2.44
CA ALA A 172 -1.69 25.03 2.43
C ALA A 172 -2.10 23.64 2.94
N ILE A 173 -2.92 23.57 4.01
CA ILE A 173 -3.54 22.33 4.49
C ILE A 173 -4.40 21.69 3.39
N GLN A 174 -5.23 22.47 2.70
CA GLN A 174 -6.09 21.97 1.62
C GLN A 174 -5.29 21.47 0.40
N GLU A 175 -4.17 22.12 0.06
CA GLU A 175 -3.26 21.69 -1.01
C GLU A 175 -2.54 20.38 -0.64
N LYS A 176 -1.98 20.30 0.58
CA LYS A 176 -1.33 19.08 1.11
C LYS A 176 -2.29 17.90 1.15
N ALA A 177 -3.54 18.12 1.57
CA ALA A 177 -4.59 17.08 1.58
C ALA A 177 -4.94 16.58 0.16
N GLN A 178 -5.00 17.46 -0.85
CA GLN A 178 -5.21 17.07 -2.24
C GLN A 178 -4.02 16.24 -2.78
N LYS A 179 -2.77 16.64 -2.50
CA LYS A 179 -1.58 15.88 -2.89
C LYS A 179 -1.54 14.49 -2.24
N LEU A 180 -1.90 14.39 -0.96
CA LEU A 180 -2.05 13.10 -0.27
C LEU A 180 -3.12 12.19 -0.88
N MET A 181 -4.25 12.75 -1.32
CA MET A 181 -5.29 11.98 -2.01
C MET A 181 -4.77 11.40 -3.34
N LEU A 182 -4.02 12.19 -4.11
CA LEU A 182 -3.41 11.75 -5.37
C LEU A 182 -2.32 10.69 -5.13
N LEU A 183 -1.39 10.93 -4.20
CA LEU A 183 -0.35 9.96 -3.82
C LEU A 183 -0.96 8.66 -3.27
N GLY A 184 -2.06 8.74 -2.52
CA GLY A 184 -2.79 7.56 -2.02
C GLY A 184 -3.35 6.70 -3.16
N ALA A 185 -3.95 7.32 -4.18
CA ALA A 185 -4.45 6.61 -5.36
C ALA A 185 -3.30 6.00 -6.20
N GLU A 186 -2.19 6.73 -6.38
CA GLU A 186 -1.00 6.22 -7.05
C GLU A 186 -0.36 5.04 -6.30
N LEU A 187 -0.26 5.14 -4.98
CA LEU A 187 0.23 4.06 -4.11
C LEU A 187 -0.69 2.84 -4.18
N GLN A 188 -2.01 3.01 -4.05
CA GLN A 188 -2.95 1.89 -4.16
C GLN A 188 -2.81 1.17 -5.51
N LYS A 189 -2.69 1.92 -6.62
CA LYS A 189 -2.44 1.34 -7.95
C LYS A 189 -1.13 0.57 -8.00
N ALA A 190 -0.03 1.19 -7.59
CA ALA A 190 1.30 0.58 -7.63
C ALA A 190 1.41 -0.64 -6.69
N GLN A 191 0.71 -0.65 -5.56
CA GLN A 191 0.61 -1.79 -4.67
C GLN A 191 -0.06 -2.98 -5.36
N ILE A 192 -1.17 -2.75 -6.07
CA ILE A 192 -1.87 -3.79 -6.85
C ILE A 192 -1.00 -4.32 -8.00
N GLU A 193 -0.27 -3.44 -8.70
CA GLU A 193 0.65 -3.83 -9.78
C GLU A 193 1.81 -4.69 -9.25
N LEU A 194 2.45 -4.28 -8.15
CA LEU A 194 3.48 -5.08 -7.47
C LEU A 194 2.92 -6.41 -6.91
N GLN A 195 1.74 -6.39 -6.30
CA GLN A 195 1.10 -7.57 -5.73
C GLN A 195 0.79 -8.59 -6.83
N THR A 196 0.27 -8.15 -7.98
CA THR A 196 -0.01 -9.00 -9.15
C THR A 196 1.27 -9.63 -9.71
N LYS A 197 2.40 -8.91 -9.65
CA LYS A 197 3.68 -9.34 -10.21
C LYS A 197 4.52 -10.23 -9.29
N PHE A 198 4.48 -9.98 -7.98
CA PHE A 198 5.42 -10.52 -6.99
C PHE A 198 4.78 -11.32 -5.84
N SER A 199 3.46 -11.56 -5.82
CA SER A 199 2.82 -12.48 -4.85
C SER A 199 2.85 -13.93 -5.33
N LYS A 200 4.04 -14.47 -5.58
CA LYS A 200 4.28 -15.84 -6.05
C LYS A 200 4.73 -16.75 -4.90
#